data_AF-A0A843K5I5-F1
#
_entry.id   AF-A0A843K5I5-F1
#
_cell.length_a   1.000
_cell.length_b   1.000
_cell.length_c   1.000
_cell.angle_alpha   90.00
_cell.angle_beta   90.00
_cell.angle_gamma   90.00
#
_symmetry.space_group_name_H-M   'P 1'
#
loop_
_entity.id
_entity.type
_entity.pdbx_description
1 polymer ?
#
loop_
_entity_poly.entity_id
_entity_poly.type
_entity_poly.pdbx_seq_one_letter_code
_entity_poly.pdbx_strand_id
1 'polypeptide(L)'
;MIECLVDAIPPRAFRDRNDRWWSETKMSDDFLEPLFAEFFKKSGQKVLLSKGGYYEIARYISPEEIEPEVIEKLDAIYKIASNFKE
;
A
#
# COMPACT_ATOMS: atom_id res chain seq x y z
N MET A 1 -8.52 -8.89 -14.19
CA MET A 1 -7.45 -8.21 -13.41
C MET A 1 -8.04 -7.20 -12.42
N ILE A 2 -8.76 -6.16 -12.88
CA ILE A 2 -9.51 -5.23 -11.99
C ILE A 2 -10.56 -5.97 -11.13
N GLU A 3 -11.10 -7.08 -11.64
CA GLU A 3 -12.05 -7.95 -10.91
C GLU A 3 -11.52 -8.38 -9.54
N CYS A 4 -10.22 -8.71 -9.40
CA CYS A 4 -9.64 -9.08 -8.12
C CYS A 4 -9.67 -7.94 -7.10
N LEU A 5 -9.57 -6.69 -7.56
CA LEU A 5 -9.66 -5.51 -6.69
C LEU A 5 -11.11 -5.21 -6.30
N VAL A 6 -12.05 -5.33 -7.23
CA VAL A 6 -13.48 -5.09 -6.98
C VAL A 6 -14.05 -6.12 -5.99
N ASP A 7 -13.61 -7.37 -6.09
CA ASP A 7 -14.03 -8.43 -5.17
C ASP A 7 -13.39 -8.29 -3.77
N ALA A 8 -12.18 -7.73 -3.70
CA ALA A 8 -11.43 -7.62 -2.45
C ALA A 8 -11.74 -6.33 -1.67
N ILE A 9 -12.14 -5.24 -2.33
CA ILE A 9 -12.47 -3.98 -1.69
C ILE A 9 -13.97 -3.92 -1.41
N PRO A 10 -14.41 -3.68 -0.15
CA PRO A 10 -15.82 -3.49 0.14
C PRO A 10 -16.44 -2.39 -0.72
N PRO A 11 -17.65 -2.58 -1.29
CA PRO A 11 -18.25 -1.60 -2.21
C PRO A 11 -18.44 -0.20 -1.61
N ARG A 12 -18.57 -0.11 -0.28
CA ARG A 12 -18.66 1.17 0.45
C ARG A 12 -17.32 1.93 0.38
N ALA A 13 -16.24 1.25 0.74
CA ALA A 13 -14.88 1.78 0.68
C ALA A 13 -14.40 2.06 -0.75
N PHE A 14 -14.89 1.32 -1.74
CA PHE A 14 -14.58 1.58 -3.14
C PHE A 14 -15.17 2.91 -3.64
N ARG A 15 -16.35 3.30 -3.13
CA ARG A 15 -17.02 4.56 -3.48
C ARG A 15 -16.58 5.74 -2.63
N ASP A 16 -16.11 5.49 -1.42
CA ASP A 16 -15.70 6.50 -0.47
C ASP A 16 -14.30 6.20 0.09
N ARG A 17 -13.33 7.03 -0.28
CA ARG A 17 -11.94 6.91 0.20
C ARG A 17 -11.78 7.33 1.67
N ASN A 18 -12.76 8.01 2.25
CA ASN A 18 -12.78 8.38 3.67
C ASN A 18 -13.46 7.33 4.55
N ASP A 19 -13.83 6.19 3.97
CA ASP A 19 -14.41 5.09 4.72
C ASP A 19 -13.42 4.57 5.78
N ARG A 20 -13.92 4.38 7.01
CA ARG A 20 -13.18 3.76 8.13
C ARG A 20 -12.44 2.47 7.75
N TRP A 21 -12.90 1.74 6.73
CA TRP A 21 -12.21 0.55 6.25
C TRP A 21 -10.78 0.84 5.81
N TRP A 22 -10.50 2.00 5.21
CA TRP A 22 -9.13 2.37 4.80
C TRP A 22 -8.21 2.67 5.99
N SER A 23 -8.77 3.12 7.12
CA SER A 23 -8.00 3.46 8.33
C SER A 23 -7.94 2.35 9.39
N GLU A 24 -8.95 1.48 9.45
CA GLU A 24 -9.07 0.46 10.49
C GLU A 24 -8.65 -0.94 10.04
N THR A 25 -8.61 -1.19 8.72
CA THR A 25 -8.17 -2.50 8.20
C THR A 25 -6.66 -2.61 8.26
N LYS A 26 -6.15 -3.76 8.71
CA LYS A 26 -4.72 -4.04 8.64
C LYS A 26 -4.33 -4.32 7.19
N MET A 27 -4.02 -3.27 6.43
CA MET A 27 -3.92 -3.35 4.97
C MET A 27 -2.89 -4.36 4.47
N SER A 28 -1.80 -4.54 5.21
CA SER A 28 -0.77 -5.52 4.86
C SER A 28 -1.25 -6.97 4.93
N ASP A 29 -2.08 -7.30 5.91
CA ASP A 29 -2.41 -8.67 6.28
C ASP A 29 -3.82 -9.05 5.80
N ASP A 30 -4.78 -8.18 6.08
CA ASP A 30 -6.20 -8.47 5.85
C ASP A 30 -6.61 -8.19 4.40
N PHE A 31 -5.83 -7.41 3.65
CA PHE A 31 -6.15 -7.01 2.29
C PHE A 31 -5.08 -7.39 1.26
N LEU A 32 -3.86 -6.87 1.37
CA LEU A 32 -2.82 -7.05 0.35
C LEU A 32 -2.38 -8.52 0.22
N GLU A 33 -2.24 -9.24 1.33
CA GLU A 33 -1.84 -10.65 1.34
C GLU A 33 -2.82 -11.55 0.56
N PRO A 34 -4.14 -11.58 0.84
CA PRO A 34 -5.08 -12.36 0.06
C PRO A 34 -5.25 -11.84 -1.39
N LEU A 35 -5.20 -10.52 -1.60
CA LEU A 35 -5.31 -9.92 -2.94
C LEU A 35 -4.19 -10.41 -3.86
N PHE A 36 -2.94 -10.35 -3.41
CA PHE A 36 -1.80 -10.79 -4.21
C PHE A 36 -1.81 -12.30 -4.42
N ALA A 37 -2.17 -13.09 -3.41
CA ALA A 37 -2.30 -14.54 -3.56
C ALA A 37 -3.28 -14.92 -4.68
N GLU A 38 -4.47 -14.32 -4.71
CA GLU A 38 -5.47 -14.55 -5.76
C GLU A 38 -5.03 -13.99 -7.12
N PHE A 39 -4.42 -12.80 -7.15
CA PHE A 39 -3.90 -12.19 -8.37
C PHE A 39 -2.85 -13.09 -9.04
N PHE A 40 -1.83 -13.53 -8.29
CA PHE A 40 -0.76 -14.35 -8.83
C PHE A 40 -1.27 -15.74 -9.24
N LYS A 41 -2.17 -16.34 -8.44
CA LYS A 41 -2.84 -17.59 -8.77
C LYS A 41 -3.60 -17.51 -10.10
N LYS A 42 -4.39 -16.45 -10.32
CA LYS A 42 -5.13 -16.25 -11.58
C LYS A 42 -4.21 -15.94 -12.76
N SER A 43 -3.07 -15.27 -12.52
CA SER A 43 -2.08 -14.99 -13.56
C SER A 43 -1.20 -16.21 -13.92
N GLY A 44 -1.28 -17.32 -13.16
CA GLY A 44 -0.42 -18.49 -13.33
C GLY A 44 1.04 -18.28 -12.92
N GLN A 45 1.35 -17.16 -12.26
CA GLN A 45 2.68 -16.82 -11.77
C GLN A 45 2.86 -17.24 -10.30
N LYS A 46 4.10 -17.48 -9.88
CA LYS A 46 4.41 -17.63 -8.45
C LYS A 46 4.17 -16.30 -7.74
N VAL A 47 3.76 -16.32 -6.48
CA VAL A 47 3.65 -15.09 -5.67
C VAL A 47 5.03 -14.45 -5.57
N LEU A 48 5.20 -13.28 -6.19
CA LEU A 48 6.48 -12.55 -6.22
C LEU A 48 6.55 -11.46 -5.15
N LEU A 49 5.41 -11.00 -4.64
CA LEU A 49 5.34 -9.95 -3.62
C LEU A 49 5.05 -10.57 -2.25
N SER A 50 6.04 -10.58 -1.37
CA SER A 50 5.85 -10.84 0.07
C SER A 50 5.70 -9.52 0.81
N LYS A 51 5.33 -9.55 2.11
CA LYS A 51 5.21 -8.33 2.95
C LYS A 51 6.47 -7.47 2.92
N GLY A 52 7.65 -8.09 2.83
CA GLY A 52 8.92 -7.40 2.71
C GLY A 52 9.08 -6.64 1.38
N GLY A 53 8.29 -6.93 0.36
CA GLY A 53 8.30 -6.28 -0.96
C GLY A 53 7.21 -5.22 -1.17
N TYR A 54 6.38 -4.93 -0.16
CA TYR A 54 5.29 -3.95 -0.32
C TYR A 54 5.80 -2.52 -0.56
N TYR A 55 7.06 -2.22 -0.21
CA TYR A 55 7.68 -0.94 -0.54
C TYR A 55 7.74 -0.68 -2.05
N GLU A 56 7.73 -1.72 -2.89
CA GLU A 56 7.69 -1.56 -4.36
C GLU A 56 6.39 -0.87 -4.80
N ILE A 57 5.30 -1.02 -4.04
CA ILE A 57 4.01 -0.36 -4.31
C ILE A 57 4.15 1.16 -4.17
N ALA A 58 4.95 1.63 -3.20
CA ALA A 58 5.15 3.06 -2.96
C ALA A 58 5.76 3.78 -4.17
N ARG A 59 6.45 3.07 -5.07
CA ARG A 59 7.04 3.64 -6.30
C ARG A 59 5.99 4.06 -7.33
N TYR A 60 4.74 3.60 -7.18
CA TYR A 60 3.63 3.90 -8.07
C TYR A 60 2.68 4.96 -7.51
N ILE A 61 2.97 5.49 -6.32
CA ILE A 61 2.16 6.53 -5.66
C ILE A 61 2.67 7.90 -6.09
N SER A 62 1.76 8.80 -6.46
CA SER A 62 2.11 10.21 -6.73
C SER A 62 2.34 10.94 -5.41
N PRO A 63 3.31 11.87 -5.30
CA PRO A 63 3.58 12.57 -4.04
C PRO A 63 2.35 13.26 -3.42
N GLU A 64 1.39 13.69 -4.25
CA GLU A 64 0.15 14.35 -3.79
C GLU A 64 -0.84 13.37 -3.13
N GLU A 65 -0.65 12.06 -3.31
CA GLU A 65 -1.48 11.00 -2.72
C GLU A 65 -0.93 10.52 -1.37
N ILE A 66 0.25 10.99 -0.96
CA ILE A 66 0.86 10.64 0.32
C ILE A 66 0.31 11.60 1.39
N GLU A 67 -0.19 11.03 2.48
CA GLU A 67 -0.67 11.81 3.62
C GLU A 67 0.41 12.77 4.13
N PRO A 68 0.08 14.06 4.38
CA PRO A 68 1.05 15.07 4.80
C PRO A 68 1.88 14.66 6.02
N GLU A 69 1.26 13.96 6.98
CA GLU A 69 1.97 13.45 8.16
C GLU A 69 3.16 12.55 7.76
N VAL A 70 2.99 11.66 6.78
CA VAL A 70 4.05 10.75 6.34
C VAL A 70 5.19 11.54 5.72
N ILE A 71 4.88 12.54 4.89
CA ILE A 71 5.88 13.44 4.28
C ILE A 71 6.67 14.15 5.38
N GLU A 72 5.99 14.75 6.36
CA GLU A 72 6.63 15.46 7.47
C GLU A 72 7.59 14.57 8.26
N LYS A 73 7.21 13.31 8.54
CA LYS A 73 8.10 12.37 9.26
C LYS A 73 9.31 11.97 8.41
N LEU A 74 9.10 11.69 7.11
CA LEU A 74 10.18 11.32 6.21
C LEU A 74 11.18 12.48 6.03
N ASP A 75 10.69 13.71 5.92
CA ASP A 75 11.54 14.92 5.86
C ASP A 75 12.35 15.12 7.14
N ALA A 76 11.75 14.88 8.31
CA ALA A 76 12.47 14.95 9.58
C ALA A 76 13.61 13.92 9.65
N ILE A 77 13.36 12.68 9.20
CA ILE A 77 14.37 11.62 9.11
C ILE A 77 15.48 12.03 8.12
N TYR A 78 15.10 12.51 6.94
CA TYR A 78 16.02 12.95 5.89
C TYR A 78 16.94 14.07 6.37
N LYS A 79 16.40 15.05 7.11
CA LYS A 79 17.17 16.17 7.67
C LYS A 79 18.26 15.71 8.63
N ILE A 80 17.98 14.71 9.48
CA ILE A 80 18.97 14.15 10.41
C ILE A 80 20.02 13.35 9.63
N ALA A 81 19.58 12.46 8.73
CA ALA A 81 20.48 11.64 7.92
C ALA A 81 21.42 12.47 7.03
N SER A 82 20.92 13.56 6.44
CA SER A 82 21.70 14.44 5.56
C SER A 82 22.70 15.32 6.31
N ASN A 83 22.44 15.59 7.60
CA ASN A 83 23.37 16.34 8.46
C ASN A 83 24.42 15.45 9.11
N PHE A 84 24.30 14.12 8.98
CA PHE A 84 25.33 13.18 9.41
C PHE A 84 26.52 13.28 8.46
N LYS A 85 27.59 13.95 8.91
CA LYS A 85 28.91 13.85 8.31
C LYS A 85 29.71 12.85 9.15
N GLU A 86 30.22 11.81 8.50
CA GLU A 86 31.21 10.87 9.08
C GLU A 86 32.45 11.60 9.62
#